data_AF-A0A383AYR6-F1
#
_entry.id   AF-A0A383AYR6-F1
#
_cell.length_a   1.000
_cell.length_b   1.000
_cell.length_c   1.000
_cell.angle_alpha   90.00
_cell.angle_beta   90.00
_cell.angle_gamma   90.00
#
_symmetry.space_group_name_H-M   'P 1'
#
loop_
_entity.id
_entity.type
_entity.pdbx_description
1 polymer ?
#
loop_
_entity_poly.entity_id
_entity_poly.type
_entity_poly.pdbx_seq_one_letter_code
_entity_poly.pdbx_strand_id
1 'polypeptide(L)'
;DGLGFSTMKYNSVAAQLSRGKLERAVAHGLSSVASTLAKFSMDVVLYMGQNFGFITFPDELTTGSSIMPHKKNPDVFELIRAKCNKIQSLVVEFAYVTNNLPTGYHRDFQLLKESLFAGIDELNSCLEMSKYMLANIKVSSDILKDKKYNYLFSVERINELVTEGKSFREAYVIVGQEIKDGSYKAPKEVNHTHEGSIGNLCLDKIRAKLK
;
A
#
# COMPACT_ATOMS: atom_id res chain seq x y z
N ASP A 1 -29.81 25.92 -7.87
CA ASP A 1 -29.02 27.02 -7.28
C ASP A 1 -29.44 27.32 -5.85
N GLY A 2 -28.46 27.56 -4.97
CA GLY A 2 -28.57 27.68 -3.50
C GLY A 2 -27.73 26.66 -2.72
N LEU A 3 -27.63 25.41 -3.21
CA LEU A 3 -26.95 24.29 -2.52
C LEU A 3 -25.75 23.69 -3.29
N GLY A 4 -25.40 24.24 -4.46
CA GLY A 4 -24.25 23.78 -5.25
C GLY A 4 -24.40 22.44 -5.99
N PHE A 5 -25.61 21.86 -6.08
CA PHE A 5 -25.86 20.65 -6.88
C PHE A 5 -25.85 20.94 -8.38
N SER A 6 -25.26 20.03 -9.17
CA SER A 6 -25.20 20.13 -10.64
C SER A 6 -26.51 19.80 -11.34
N THR A 7 -27.39 18.98 -10.73
CA THR A 7 -28.67 18.59 -11.30
C THR A 7 -29.68 18.15 -10.22
N MET A 8 -30.96 18.07 -10.59
CA MET A 8 -32.03 17.64 -9.71
C MET A 8 -32.26 16.13 -9.79
N LYS A 9 -32.78 15.55 -8.69
CA LYS A 9 -33.53 14.29 -8.78
C LYS A 9 -34.92 14.62 -9.34
N TYR A 10 -35.13 14.43 -10.63
CA TYR A 10 -36.38 14.78 -11.33
C TYR A 10 -37.63 14.06 -10.80
N ASN A 11 -37.46 12.87 -10.20
CA ASN A 11 -38.55 12.12 -9.58
C ASN A 11 -38.38 12.10 -8.05
N SER A 12 -39.43 12.48 -7.32
CA SER A 12 -39.44 12.56 -5.86
C SER A 12 -39.28 11.19 -5.18
N VAL A 13 -39.81 10.12 -5.77
CA VAL A 13 -39.62 8.73 -5.31
C VAL A 13 -38.17 8.30 -5.51
N ALA A 14 -37.52 8.73 -6.60
CA ALA A 14 -36.10 8.44 -6.84
C ALA A 14 -35.18 9.04 -5.77
N ALA A 15 -35.57 10.16 -5.14
CA ALA A 15 -34.84 10.71 -4.00
C ALA A 15 -34.89 9.76 -2.78
N GLN A 16 -36.07 9.22 -2.45
CA GLN A 16 -36.21 8.26 -1.34
C GLN A 16 -35.51 6.93 -1.64
N LEU A 17 -35.65 6.42 -2.86
CA LEU A 17 -34.97 5.20 -3.35
C LEU A 17 -33.45 5.31 -3.44
N SER A 18 -32.88 6.51 -3.25
CA SER A 18 -31.44 6.73 -3.27
C SER A 18 -30.79 6.64 -1.90
N ARG A 19 -31.57 6.60 -0.81
CA ARG A 19 -31.06 6.42 0.55
C ARG A 19 -30.31 5.09 0.67
N GLY A 20 -29.16 5.11 1.33
CA GLY A 20 -28.27 3.96 1.43
C GLY A 20 -27.37 3.75 0.21
N LYS A 21 -27.74 4.22 -0.99
CA LYS A 21 -26.90 4.05 -2.20
C LYS A 21 -25.62 4.88 -2.13
N LEU A 22 -25.74 6.13 -1.67
CA LEU A 22 -24.58 7.01 -1.51
C LEU A 22 -23.64 6.48 -0.44
N GLU A 23 -24.18 6.12 0.72
CA GLU A 23 -23.42 5.57 1.84
C GLU A 23 -22.66 4.31 1.42
N ARG A 24 -23.31 3.40 0.67
CA ARG A 24 -22.64 2.22 0.10
C ARG A 24 -21.52 2.58 -0.88
N ALA A 25 -21.75 3.54 -1.78
CA ALA A 25 -20.73 3.98 -2.72
C ALA A 25 -19.51 4.57 -1.99
N VAL A 26 -19.75 5.38 -0.96
CA VAL A 26 -18.67 5.93 -0.11
C VAL A 26 -17.97 4.81 0.65
N ALA A 27 -18.69 3.84 1.23
CA ALA A 27 -18.08 2.69 1.91
C ALA A 27 -17.15 1.87 0.98
N HIS A 28 -17.53 1.68 -0.29
CA HIS A 28 -16.64 1.06 -1.28
C HIS A 28 -15.39 1.90 -1.57
N GLY A 29 -15.52 3.22 -1.65
CA GLY A 29 -14.40 4.14 -1.79
C GLY A 29 -13.45 4.06 -0.59
N LEU A 30 -13.97 4.16 0.63
CA LEU A 30 -13.21 4.02 1.87
C LEU A 30 -12.49 2.67 1.94
N SER A 31 -13.20 1.58 1.64
CA SER A 31 -12.67 0.21 1.63
C SER A 31 -11.52 0.06 0.63
N SER A 32 -11.61 0.66 -0.55
CA SER A 32 -10.54 0.59 -1.57
C SER A 32 -9.25 1.26 -1.11
N VAL A 33 -9.36 2.46 -0.52
CA VAL A 33 -8.20 3.19 0.03
C VAL A 33 -7.64 2.45 1.25
N ALA A 34 -8.50 2.02 2.17
CA ALA A 34 -8.11 1.27 3.35
C ALA A 34 -7.40 -0.05 3.00
N SER A 35 -7.86 -0.77 1.97
CA SER A 35 -7.22 -2.01 1.50
C SER A 35 -5.79 -1.77 1.02
N THR A 36 -5.57 -0.69 0.25
CA THR A 36 -4.24 -0.29 -0.21
C THR A 36 -3.34 0.07 0.98
N LEU A 37 -3.86 0.84 1.94
CA LEU A 37 -3.10 1.26 3.11
C LEU A 37 -2.79 0.09 4.06
N ALA A 38 -3.70 -0.87 4.21
CA ALA A 38 -3.49 -2.09 4.99
C ALA A 38 -2.36 -2.95 4.41
N LYS A 39 -2.36 -3.14 3.08
CA LYS A 39 -1.29 -3.86 2.39
C LYS A 39 0.05 -3.16 2.56
N PHE A 40 0.10 -1.85 2.33
CA PHE A 40 1.29 -1.04 2.55
C PHE A 40 1.81 -1.15 3.99
N SER A 41 0.91 -1.09 4.98
CA SER A 41 1.26 -1.23 6.38
C SER A 41 1.87 -2.59 6.70
N MET A 42 1.41 -3.66 6.06
CA MET A 42 2.01 -4.99 6.19
C MET A 42 3.45 -5.02 5.65
N ASP A 43 3.69 -4.40 4.49
CA ASP A 43 5.05 -4.30 3.94
C ASP A 43 5.97 -3.55 4.91
N VAL A 44 5.50 -2.44 5.51
CA VAL A 44 6.29 -1.70 6.51
C VAL A 44 6.61 -2.54 7.73
N VAL A 45 5.62 -3.23 8.30
CA VAL A 45 5.80 -4.15 9.44
C VAL A 45 6.83 -5.23 9.11
N LEU A 46 6.74 -5.83 7.92
CA LEU A 46 7.67 -6.86 7.47
C LEU A 46 9.09 -6.31 7.29
N TYR A 47 9.22 -5.15 6.65
CA TYR A 47 10.51 -4.52 6.33
C TYR A 47 11.26 -4.02 7.56
N MET A 48 10.54 -3.66 8.63
CA MET A 48 11.14 -3.35 9.94
C MET A 48 11.59 -4.60 10.71
N GLY A 49 11.10 -5.79 10.35
CA GLY A 49 11.45 -7.03 11.03
C GLY A 49 12.96 -7.29 10.98
N GLN A 50 13.53 -7.84 12.07
CA GLN A 50 14.98 -8.02 12.23
C GLN A 50 15.65 -8.85 11.13
N ASN A 51 14.92 -9.77 10.50
CA ASN A 51 15.42 -10.58 9.39
C ASN A 51 15.55 -9.81 8.07
N PHE A 52 14.85 -8.67 7.94
CA PHE A 52 14.84 -7.80 6.78
C PHE A 52 15.62 -6.51 7.05
N GLY A 53 15.18 -5.70 8.02
CA GLY A 53 15.84 -4.45 8.40
C GLY A 53 15.99 -3.45 7.25
N PHE A 54 15.06 -3.45 6.30
CA PHE A 54 15.12 -2.59 5.11
C PHE A 54 14.83 -1.14 5.46
N ILE A 55 13.95 -0.93 6.43
CA ILE A 55 13.54 0.38 6.91
C ILE A 55 13.47 0.38 8.43
N THR A 56 13.64 1.56 9.01
CA THR A 56 13.41 1.82 10.43
C THR A 56 12.87 3.24 10.62
N PHE A 57 12.43 3.57 11.84
CA PHE A 57 11.95 4.88 12.21
C PHE A 57 12.68 5.38 13.47
N PRO A 58 12.64 6.70 13.75
CA PRO A 58 13.08 7.26 15.03
C PRO A 58 12.43 6.57 16.22
N ASP A 59 13.13 6.56 17.35
CA ASP A 59 12.73 5.82 18.55
C ASP A 59 11.38 6.32 19.07
N GLU A 60 11.11 7.62 18.94
CA GLU A 60 9.86 8.27 19.37
C GLU A 60 8.64 7.84 18.54
N LEU A 61 8.87 7.22 17.37
CA LEU A 61 7.83 6.72 16.46
C LEU A 61 7.67 5.20 16.51
N THR A 62 8.35 4.54 17.44
CA THR A 62 8.26 3.10 17.68
C THR A 62 8.08 2.83 19.16
N THR A 63 7.51 1.69 19.55
CA THR A 63 7.59 1.26 20.95
C THR A 63 8.74 0.27 21.12
N GLY A 64 9.25 0.14 22.35
CA GLY A 64 10.33 -0.77 22.68
C GLY A 64 9.98 -1.74 23.80
N SER A 65 10.91 -2.64 24.10
CA SER A 65 10.83 -3.50 25.29
C SER A 65 11.71 -2.93 26.40
N SER A 66 11.21 -2.95 27.63
CA SER A 66 12.00 -2.56 28.82
C SER A 66 13.21 -3.46 29.08
N ILE A 67 13.19 -4.71 28.60
CA ILE A 67 14.28 -5.69 28.77
C ILE A 67 15.17 -5.76 27.52
N MET A 68 14.61 -5.55 26.33
CA MET A 68 15.34 -5.60 25.06
C MET A 68 15.49 -4.19 24.47
N PRO A 69 16.57 -3.45 24.80
CA PRO A 69 16.72 -2.03 24.44
C PRO A 69 16.86 -1.78 22.93
N HIS A 70 17.22 -2.81 22.15
CA HIS A 70 17.34 -2.73 20.69
C HIS A 70 16.03 -3.11 19.96
N LYS A 71 15.02 -3.63 20.67
CA LYS A 71 13.77 -4.08 20.05
C LYS A 71 12.88 -2.87 19.77
N LYS A 72 12.52 -2.67 18.51
CA LYS A 72 11.58 -1.65 18.04
C LYS A 72 10.36 -2.32 17.41
N ASN A 73 9.18 -1.93 17.87
CA ASN A 73 7.92 -2.47 17.41
C ASN A 73 7.27 -1.50 16.39
N PRO A 74 6.66 -2.02 15.31
CA PRO A 74 6.00 -1.22 14.28
C PRO A 74 4.53 -0.89 14.62
N ASP A 75 4.22 -0.58 15.88
CA ASP A 75 2.83 -0.52 16.40
C ASP A 75 1.92 0.40 15.59
N VAL A 76 2.45 1.54 15.14
CA VAL A 76 1.71 2.51 14.33
C VAL A 76 1.15 1.85 13.07
N PHE A 77 1.97 1.10 12.34
CA PHE A 77 1.52 0.42 11.11
C PHE A 77 0.69 -0.83 11.40
N GLU A 78 0.90 -1.50 12.54
CA GLU A 78 -0.01 -2.57 12.97
C GLU A 78 -1.42 -2.05 13.26
N LEU A 79 -1.53 -0.91 13.95
CA LEU A 79 -2.80 -0.25 14.24
C LEU A 79 -3.46 0.29 12.97
N ILE A 80 -2.71 0.95 12.07
CA ILE A 80 -3.24 1.42 10.79
C ILE A 80 -3.79 0.24 9.98
N ARG A 81 -3.05 -0.88 9.90
CA ARG A 81 -3.52 -2.10 9.24
C ARG A 81 -4.83 -2.62 9.85
N ALA A 82 -4.89 -2.73 11.17
CA ALA A 82 -6.10 -3.21 11.87
C ALA A 82 -7.31 -2.28 11.65
N LYS A 83 -7.11 -0.97 11.78
CA LYS A 83 -8.14 0.06 11.53
C LYS A 83 -8.64 0.02 10.09
N CYS A 84 -7.74 -0.11 9.12
CA CYS A 84 -8.10 -0.25 7.72
C CYS A 84 -8.90 -1.54 7.44
N ASN A 85 -8.60 -2.65 8.13
CA ASN A 85 -9.41 -3.87 8.02
C ASN A 85 -10.82 -3.68 8.59
N LYS A 86 -10.98 -2.90 9.68
CA LYS A 86 -12.31 -2.52 10.18
C LYS A 86 -13.06 -1.63 9.19
N ILE A 87 -12.40 -0.67 8.54
CA ILE A 87 -13.04 0.18 7.53
C ILE A 87 -13.53 -0.64 6.34
N GLN A 88 -12.79 -1.67 5.93
CA GLN A 88 -13.21 -2.56 4.84
C GLN A 88 -14.51 -3.32 5.14
N SER A 89 -14.84 -3.59 6.42
CA SER A 89 -16.08 -4.28 6.77
C SER A 89 -17.34 -3.43 6.60
N LEU A 90 -17.22 -2.09 6.49
CA LEU A 90 -18.35 -1.19 6.25
C LEU A 90 -19.15 -1.54 5.00
N VAL A 91 -18.49 -2.10 3.98
CA VAL A 91 -19.15 -2.55 2.74
C VAL A 91 -20.19 -3.64 3.05
N VAL A 92 -19.83 -4.60 3.91
CA VAL A 92 -20.72 -5.70 4.29
C VAL A 92 -21.81 -5.21 5.23
N GLU A 93 -21.44 -4.40 6.23
CA GLU A 93 -22.38 -3.78 7.15
C GLU A 93 -23.48 -3.00 6.41
N PHE A 94 -23.09 -2.14 5.48
CA PHE A 94 -24.04 -1.29 4.75
C PHE A 94 -24.86 -2.10 3.76
N ALA A 95 -24.31 -3.19 3.21
CA ALA A 95 -25.10 -4.12 2.41
C ALA A 95 -26.21 -4.76 3.26
N TYR A 96 -25.91 -5.21 4.48
CA TYR A 96 -26.89 -5.87 5.35
C TYR A 96 -27.95 -4.93 5.91
N VAL A 97 -27.60 -3.67 6.21
CA VAL A 97 -28.58 -2.67 6.64
C VAL A 97 -29.57 -2.31 5.52
N THR A 98 -29.21 -2.54 4.25
CA THR A 98 -29.99 -2.03 3.10
C THR A 98 -30.58 -3.07 2.16
N ASN A 99 -30.15 -4.34 2.20
CA ASN A 99 -30.45 -5.32 1.15
C ASN A 99 -31.91 -5.81 1.10
N ASN A 100 -32.64 -5.75 2.21
CA ASN A 100 -33.97 -6.33 2.35
C ASN A 100 -35.07 -5.29 2.61
N LEU A 101 -34.76 -4.00 2.38
CA LEU A 101 -35.70 -2.90 2.57
C LEU A 101 -36.57 -2.70 1.32
N PRO A 102 -37.90 -2.54 1.46
CA PRO A 102 -38.76 -2.18 0.33
C PRO A 102 -38.57 -0.72 -0.09
N THR A 103 -39.19 -0.33 -1.20
CA THR A 103 -39.15 1.06 -1.71
C THR A 103 -39.61 2.07 -0.65
N GLY A 104 -38.82 3.14 -0.45
CA GLY A 104 -39.20 4.28 0.38
C GLY A 104 -38.19 4.58 1.47
N TYR A 105 -38.65 5.30 2.49
CA TYR A 105 -37.86 5.62 3.67
C TYR A 105 -38.02 4.55 4.74
N HIS A 106 -36.91 4.17 5.36
CA HIS A 106 -36.85 3.28 6.52
C HIS A 106 -35.97 3.90 7.60
N ARG A 107 -36.29 3.63 8.87
CA ARG A 107 -35.53 4.17 10.00
C ARG A 107 -34.13 3.54 10.10
N ASP A 108 -33.95 2.35 9.56
CA ASP A 108 -32.72 1.56 9.47
C ASP A 108 -31.56 2.36 8.85
N PHE A 109 -31.85 3.22 7.87
CA PHE A 109 -30.83 4.09 7.24
C PHE A 109 -30.13 5.03 8.23
N GLN A 110 -30.70 5.25 9.43
CA GLN A 110 -30.04 6.04 10.47
C GLN A 110 -28.72 5.40 10.92
N LEU A 111 -28.63 4.06 10.96
CA LEU A 111 -27.45 3.33 11.41
C LEU A 111 -26.23 3.56 10.52
N LEU A 112 -26.44 3.84 9.23
CA LEU A 112 -25.36 4.03 8.26
C LEU A 112 -24.47 5.24 8.61
N LYS A 113 -25.04 6.29 9.23
CA LYS A 113 -24.33 7.55 9.45
C LYS A 113 -23.22 7.43 10.48
N GLU A 114 -23.48 6.74 11.58
CA GLU A 114 -22.52 6.56 12.67
C GLU A 114 -21.25 5.90 12.14
N SER A 115 -21.41 4.75 11.49
CA SER A 115 -20.32 3.98 10.90
C SER A 115 -19.65 4.71 9.72
N LEU A 116 -20.42 5.47 8.93
CA LEU A 116 -19.88 6.24 7.80
C LEU A 116 -18.93 7.34 8.28
N PHE A 117 -19.38 8.20 9.21
CA PHE A 117 -18.56 9.30 9.69
C PHE A 117 -17.34 8.79 10.45
N ALA A 118 -17.52 7.80 11.33
CA ALA A 118 -16.40 7.16 12.03
C ALA A 118 -15.38 6.56 11.04
N GLY A 119 -15.85 5.92 9.96
CA GLY A 119 -14.98 5.37 8.92
C GLY A 119 -14.18 6.43 8.15
N ILE A 120 -14.79 7.59 7.87
CA ILE A 120 -14.12 8.73 7.22
C ILE A 120 -13.03 9.29 8.14
N ASP A 121 -13.37 9.58 9.39
CA ASP A 121 -12.44 10.20 10.35
C ASP A 121 -11.26 9.27 10.66
N GLU A 122 -11.52 7.98 10.82
CA GLU A 122 -10.48 6.97 11.07
C GLU A 122 -9.56 6.80 9.86
N LEU A 123 -10.11 6.78 8.63
CA LEU A 123 -9.29 6.68 7.43
C LEU A 123 -8.39 7.91 7.25
N ASN A 124 -8.94 9.12 7.48
CA ASN A 124 -8.16 10.35 7.44
C ASN A 124 -7.03 10.32 8.47
N SER A 125 -7.32 9.92 9.70
CA SER A 125 -6.31 9.76 10.77
C SER A 125 -5.21 8.77 10.37
N CYS A 126 -5.58 7.65 9.75
CA CYS A 126 -4.63 6.66 9.24
C CYS A 126 -3.72 7.24 8.13
N LEU A 127 -4.28 8.04 7.22
CA LEU A 127 -3.54 8.67 6.12
C LEU A 127 -2.57 9.75 6.65
N GLU A 128 -3.03 10.58 7.58
CA GLU A 128 -2.19 11.61 8.22
C GLU A 128 -1.02 10.98 8.99
N MET A 129 -1.31 9.96 9.79
CA MET A 129 -0.27 9.25 10.54
C MET A 129 0.71 8.55 9.59
N SER A 130 0.23 7.91 8.52
CA SER A 130 1.09 7.28 7.51
C SER A 130 2.01 8.30 6.85
N LYS A 131 1.48 9.46 6.47
CA LYS A 131 2.26 10.56 5.89
C LYS A 131 3.35 11.04 6.86
N TYR A 132 3.01 11.21 8.13
CA TYR A 132 3.95 11.64 9.16
C TYR A 132 5.06 10.60 9.41
N MET A 133 4.69 9.31 9.50
CA MET A 133 5.67 8.22 9.60
C MET A 133 6.63 8.22 8.41
N LEU A 134 6.09 8.28 7.19
CA LEU A 134 6.90 8.19 5.97
C LEU A 134 7.84 9.38 5.78
N ALA A 135 7.48 10.55 6.27
CA ALA A 135 8.40 11.69 6.30
C ALA A 135 9.65 11.44 7.16
N ASN A 136 9.59 10.47 8.09
CA ASN A 136 10.64 10.13 9.03
C ASN A 136 11.27 8.75 8.77
N ILE A 137 10.96 8.11 7.64
CA ILE A 137 11.50 6.79 7.29
C ILE A 137 13.02 6.84 7.11
N LYS A 138 13.73 5.86 7.69
CA LYS A 138 15.16 5.65 7.48
C LYS A 138 15.34 4.36 6.69
N VAL A 139 15.85 4.47 5.46
CA VAL A 139 16.12 3.32 4.59
C VAL A 139 17.55 2.85 4.80
N SER A 140 17.74 1.54 4.93
CA SER A 140 19.07 0.96 5.09
C SER A 140 19.83 0.96 3.76
N SER A 141 20.99 1.62 3.71
CA SER A 141 21.83 1.72 2.50
C SER A 141 22.69 0.48 2.27
N ASP A 142 22.88 -0.35 3.30
CA ASP A 142 23.94 -1.35 3.33
C ASP A 142 23.46 -2.79 3.17
N ILE A 143 22.15 -3.00 2.93
CA ILE A 143 21.56 -4.34 2.87
C ILE A 143 22.21 -5.22 1.79
N LEU A 144 22.64 -4.64 0.66
CA LEU A 144 23.25 -5.33 -0.48
C LEU A 144 24.70 -5.78 -0.21
N LYS A 145 25.26 -5.49 0.97
CA LYS A 145 26.54 -6.05 1.43
C LYS A 145 26.39 -7.52 1.85
N ASP A 146 25.21 -7.93 2.29
CA ASP A 146 24.92 -9.33 2.65
C ASP A 146 24.91 -10.21 1.39
N LYS A 147 25.70 -11.30 1.43
CA LYS A 147 25.87 -12.24 0.31
C LYS A 147 24.55 -12.88 -0.12
N LYS A 148 23.55 -12.96 0.76
CA LYS A 148 22.23 -13.52 0.41
C LYS A 148 21.54 -12.76 -0.72
N TYR A 149 21.91 -11.50 -0.96
CA TYR A 149 21.36 -10.67 -2.03
C TYR A 149 22.16 -10.74 -3.35
N ASN A 150 23.26 -11.49 -3.42
CA ASN A 150 24.08 -11.57 -4.64
C ASN A 150 23.28 -12.08 -5.86
N TYR A 151 22.32 -12.98 -5.64
CA TYR A 151 21.51 -13.54 -6.74
C TYR A 151 20.45 -12.58 -7.30
N LEU A 152 20.17 -11.46 -6.63
CA LEU A 152 19.31 -10.40 -7.18
C LEU A 152 19.88 -9.84 -8.49
N PHE A 153 21.21 -9.86 -8.65
CA PHE A 153 21.91 -9.33 -9.82
C PHE A 153 22.08 -10.35 -10.95
N SER A 154 21.48 -11.54 -10.83
CA SER A 154 21.62 -12.59 -11.86
C SER A 154 21.03 -12.16 -13.20
N VAL A 155 19.96 -11.37 -13.18
CA VAL A 155 19.35 -10.79 -14.37
C VAL A 155 20.27 -9.74 -15.01
N GLU A 156 21.01 -8.95 -14.21
CA GLU A 156 22.00 -8.02 -14.76
C GLU A 156 23.11 -8.78 -15.49
N ARG A 157 23.62 -9.86 -14.90
CA ARG A 157 24.60 -10.73 -15.55
C ARG A 157 24.09 -11.33 -16.86
N ILE A 158 22.80 -11.71 -16.90
CA ILE A 158 22.15 -12.16 -18.15
C ILE A 158 22.10 -11.02 -19.17
N ASN A 159 21.71 -9.81 -18.77
CA ASN A 159 21.60 -8.65 -19.65
C ASN A 159 22.96 -8.22 -20.23
N GLU A 160 24.05 -8.31 -19.45
CA GLU A 160 25.43 -8.10 -19.92
C GLU A 160 25.75 -9.04 -21.08
N LEU A 161 25.56 -10.36 -20.87
CA LEU A 161 25.83 -11.38 -21.88
C LEU A 161 24.97 -11.22 -23.14
N VAL A 162 23.71 -10.79 -22.98
CA VAL A 162 22.83 -10.49 -24.12
C VAL A 162 23.33 -9.28 -24.89
N THR A 163 23.78 -8.24 -24.20
CA THR A 163 24.35 -7.03 -24.82
C THR A 163 25.68 -7.33 -25.54
N GLU A 164 26.43 -8.31 -25.05
CA GLU A 164 27.63 -8.88 -25.71
C GLU A 164 27.31 -9.77 -26.92
N GLY A 165 26.03 -9.96 -27.26
CA GLY A 165 25.58 -10.64 -28.48
C GLY A 165 25.13 -12.09 -28.28
N LYS A 166 25.07 -12.61 -27.05
CA LYS A 166 24.48 -13.93 -26.79
C LYS A 166 22.96 -13.87 -26.89
N SER A 167 22.34 -14.98 -27.28
CA SER A 167 20.90 -15.12 -27.10
C SER A 167 20.55 -15.18 -25.60
N PHE A 168 19.34 -14.75 -25.23
CA PHE A 168 18.86 -14.82 -23.84
C PHE A 168 18.97 -16.25 -23.27
N ARG A 169 18.67 -17.27 -24.09
CA ARG A 169 18.75 -18.67 -23.68
C ARG A 169 20.19 -19.08 -23.33
N GLU A 170 21.16 -18.70 -24.14
CA GLU A 170 22.57 -18.98 -23.87
C GLU A 170 23.04 -18.26 -22.61
N ALA A 171 22.72 -16.96 -22.47
CA ALA A 171 23.04 -16.18 -21.29
C ALA A 171 22.45 -16.80 -20.01
N TYR A 172 21.17 -17.21 -20.03
CA TYR A 172 20.53 -17.88 -18.91
C TYR A 172 21.24 -19.19 -18.51
N VAL A 173 21.62 -20.02 -19.49
CA VAL A 173 22.33 -21.28 -19.23
C VAL A 173 23.72 -21.02 -18.63
N ILE A 174 24.44 -20.03 -19.14
CA ILE A 174 25.76 -19.64 -18.63
C ILE A 174 25.65 -19.19 -17.17
N VAL A 175 24.75 -18.25 -16.86
CA VAL A 175 24.58 -17.73 -15.49
C VAL A 175 24.09 -18.83 -14.53
N GLY A 176 23.19 -19.70 -14.98
CA GLY A 176 22.75 -20.85 -14.19
C GLY A 176 23.90 -21.79 -13.85
N GLN A 177 24.84 -22.00 -14.77
CA GLN A 177 26.04 -22.80 -14.54
C GLN A 177 27.03 -22.09 -13.59
N GLU A 178 27.29 -20.79 -13.79
CA GLU A 178 28.12 -19.97 -12.90
C GLU A 178 27.61 -20.01 -11.44
N ILE A 179 26.29 -19.98 -11.24
CA ILE A 179 25.69 -20.09 -9.90
C ILE A 179 25.90 -21.49 -9.33
N LYS A 180 25.67 -22.53 -10.14
CA LYS A 180 25.75 -23.93 -9.71
C LYS A 180 27.16 -24.35 -9.29
N ASP A 181 28.17 -23.88 -10.00
CA ASP A 181 29.58 -24.18 -9.69
C ASP A 181 30.25 -23.17 -8.74
N GLY A 182 29.52 -22.13 -8.33
CA GLY A 182 29.99 -21.12 -7.38
C GLY A 182 30.96 -20.09 -7.96
N SER A 183 31.14 -20.06 -9.29
CA SER A 183 31.96 -19.05 -9.97
C SER A 183 31.23 -17.70 -10.17
N TYR A 184 29.91 -17.66 -9.96
CA TYR A 184 29.08 -16.47 -10.14
C TYR A 184 29.56 -15.28 -9.30
N LYS A 185 29.76 -14.15 -9.99
CA LYS A 185 30.09 -12.85 -9.40
C LYS A 185 28.96 -11.88 -9.69
N ALA A 186 28.33 -11.37 -8.63
CA ALA A 186 27.23 -10.42 -8.75
C ALA A 186 27.75 -9.07 -9.27
N PRO A 187 27.26 -8.58 -10.42
CA PRO A 187 27.52 -7.21 -10.85
C PRO A 187 26.70 -6.27 -9.95
N LYS A 188 27.37 -5.59 -9.02
CA LYS A 188 26.70 -4.74 -8.01
C LYS A 188 26.32 -3.35 -8.54
N GLU A 189 26.82 -2.97 -9.71
CA GLU A 189 26.47 -1.72 -10.38
C GLU A 189 25.28 -1.97 -11.31
N VAL A 190 24.27 -1.12 -11.20
CA VAL A 190 23.01 -1.27 -11.95
C VAL A 190 22.73 0.03 -12.69
N ASN A 191 22.55 -0.04 -14.00
CA ASN A 191 22.36 1.12 -14.88
C ASN A 191 20.99 1.07 -15.58
N HIS A 192 19.90 0.96 -14.80
CA HIS A 192 18.55 0.90 -15.36
C HIS A 192 18.06 2.28 -15.82
N THR A 193 17.74 2.41 -17.11
CA THR A 193 17.27 3.68 -17.70
C THR A 193 15.78 3.67 -18.05
N HIS A 194 15.16 2.49 -18.09
CA HIS A 194 13.75 2.32 -18.45
C HIS A 194 12.82 3.04 -17.48
N GLU A 195 11.75 3.64 -18.03
CA GLU A 195 10.73 4.31 -17.22
C GLU A 195 10.09 3.36 -16.20
N GLY A 196 10.02 3.80 -14.94
CA GLY A 196 9.52 3.01 -13.80
C GLY A 196 10.55 2.09 -13.14
N SER A 197 11.79 2.04 -13.64
CA SER A 197 12.88 1.28 -13.02
C SER A 197 13.55 2.03 -11.86
N ILE A 198 14.43 1.36 -11.12
CA ILE A 198 15.15 1.96 -9.98
C ILE A 198 16.00 3.18 -10.37
N GLY A 199 16.54 3.23 -11.59
CA GLY A 199 17.30 4.38 -12.09
C GLY A 199 16.44 5.46 -12.77
N ASN A 200 15.14 5.20 -12.97
CA ASN A 200 14.19 6.15 -13.55
C ASN A 200 12.78 5.92 -13.00
N LEU A 201 12.56 6.32 -11.74
CA LEU A 201 11.29 6.13 -11.03
C LEU A 201 10.13 7.00 -11.55
N CYS A 202 10.37 7.90 -12.52
CA CYS A 202 9.36 8.80 -13.08
C CYS A 202 8.63 9.67 -12.03
N LEU A 203 9.32 10.08 -10.95
CA LEU A 203 8.70 10.81 -9.83
C LEU A 203 8.03 12.11 -10.27
N ASP A 204 8.58 12.83 -11.25
CA ASP A 204 7.98 14.07 -11.75
C ASP A 204 6.68 13.82 -12.51
N LYS A 205 6.61 12.73 -13.29
CA LYS A 205 5.36 12.31 -13.97
C LYS A 205 4.29 11.92 -12.94
N ILE A 206 4.69 11.22 -11.86
CA ILE A 206 3.79 10.87 -10.76
C ILE A 206 3.25 12.13 -10.07
N ARG A 207 4.12 13.10 -9.77
CA ARG A 207 3.71 14.39 -9.18
C ARG A 207 2.75 15.17 -10.07
N ALA A 208 3.00 15.20 -11.38
CA ALA A 208 2.12 15.86 -12.34
C ALA A 208 0.73 15.21 -12.42
N LYS A 209 0.64 13.88 -12.30
CA LYS A 209 -0.63 13.14 -12.29
C LYS A 209 -1.51 13.42 -11.06
N LEU A 210 -0.91 13.82 -9.94
CA LEU A 210 -1.61 14.05 -8.66
C LEU A 210 -2.03 15.51 -8.44
N LYS A 211 -1.69 16.42 -9.36
CA LYS A 211 -2.16 17.81 -9.39
C LYS A 211 -3.43 17.92 -10.22
#